data_AF-A0AB35UZ88-F1
#
_entry.id   AF-A0AB35UZ88-F1
#
_cell.length_a   1.000
_cell.length_b   1.000
_cell.length_c   1.000
_cell.angle_alpha   90.00
_cell.angle_beta   90.00
_cell.angle_gamma   90.00
#
_symmetry.space_group_name_H-M   'P 1'
#
loop_
_entity.id
_entity.type
_entity.pdbx_description
1 polymer ?
#
loop_
_entity_poly.entity_id
_entity_poly.type
_entity_poly.pdbx_seq_one_letter_code
_entity_poly.pdbx_strand_id
1 'polypeptide(L)'
;EHRAKRALHDLHHAEQIKRIWKESSGRYGVRKVWQQLKREGYVIARCTVARLMQKLDIQGVWRGKNKQTTRSRDDQKRADDLVKRNF
;
A
#
# COMPACT_ATOMS: atom_id res chain seq x y z
N GLU A 1 -26.71 -7.58 -22.93
CA GLU A 1 -25.38 -7.48 -22.31
C GLU A 1 -25.32 -8.32 -21.03
N HIS A 2 -24.57 -9.42 -21.02
CA HIS A 2 -24.43 -10.26 -19.81
C HIS A 2 -23.40 -9.65 -18.85
N ARG A 3 -23.83 -8.77 -17.96
CA ARG A 3 -22.99 -8.42 -16.79
C ARG A 3 -22.91 -9.64 -15.89
N ALA A 4 -21.75 -10.29 -15.86
CA ALA A 4 -21.49 -11.40 -14.95
C ALA A 4 -21.76 -10.98 -13.50
N LYS A 5 -22.34 -11.86 -12.66
CA LYS A 5 -22.69 -11.58 -11.25
C LYS A 5 -21.56 -10.89 -10.45
N ARG A 6 -20.31 -11.20 -10.80
CA ARG A 6 -19.09 -10.60 -10.24
C ARG A 6 -19.01 -9.08 -10.47
N ALA A 7 -19.47 -8.58 -11.61
CA ALA A 7 -19.42 -7.16 -11.95
C ALA A 7 -20.38 -6.33 -11.09
N LEU A 8 -21.56 -6.85 -10.76
CA LEU A 8 -22.51 -6.18 -9.86
C LEU A 8 -21.95 -6.06 -8.44
N HIS A 9 -21.33 -7.14 -7.94
CA HIS A 9 -20.72 -7.14 -6.62
C HIS A 9 -19.49 -6.23 -6.55
N ASP A 10 -18.69 -6.19 -7.62
CA ASP A 10 -17.56 -5.28 -7.77
C ASP A 10 -17.98 -3.82 -7.72
N LEU A 11 -19.13 -3.44 -8.31
CA LEU A 11 -19.66 -2.08 -8.26
C LEU A 11 -20.01 -1.67 -6.83
N HIS A 12 -20.75 -2.54 -6.12
CA HIS A 12 -21.10 -2.28 -4.71
C HIS A 12 -19.85 -2.13 -3.83
N HIS A 13 -18.86 -3.01 -4.00
CA HIS A 13 -17.60 -2.91 -3.26
C HIS A 13 -16.78 -1.68 -3.64
N ALA A 14 -16.78 -1.28 -4.92
CA ALA A 14 -16.11 -0.08 -5.40
C ALA A 14 -16.66 1.19 -4.73
N GLU A 15 -17.98 1.28 -4.55
CA GLU A 15 -18.63 2.40 -3.84
C GLU A 15 -18.20 2.46 -2.38
N GLN A 16 -18.20 1.32 -1.67
CA GLN A 16 -17.77 1.26 -0.27
C GLN A 16 -16.28 1.61 -0.11
N ILE A 17 -15.43 1.11 -1.01
CA ILE A 17 -14.01 1.46 -1.06
C ILE A 17 -13.83 2.98 -1.23
N LYS A 18 -14.57 3.59 -2.16
CA LYS A 18 -14.51 5.03 -2.42
C LYS A 18 -15.01 5.86 -1.24
N ARG A 19 -16.06 5.40 -0.55
CA ARG A 19 -16.58 6.01 0.68
C ARG A 19 -15.51 6.05 1.77
N ILE A 20 -14.94 4.88 2.12
CA ILE A 20 -13.90 4.77 3.15
C ILE A 20 -12.65 5.60 2.79
N TRP A 21 -12.26 5.59 1.51
CA TRP A 21 -11.12 6.39 1.04
C TRP A 21 -11.38 7.89 1.22
N LYS A 22 -12.59 8.38 0.87
CA LYS A 22 -13.00 9.78 1.02
C LYS A 22 -13.11 10.19 2.50
N GLU A 23 -13.71 9.35 3.35
CA GLU A 23 -13.76 9.55 4.81
C GLU A 23 -12.35 9.65 5.41
N SER A 24 -11.40 8.89 4.88
CA SER A 24 -9.99 8.95 5.28
C SER A 24 -9.21 10.14 4.70
N SER A 25 -9.85 11.03 3.92
CA SER A 25 -9.19 12.11 3.17
C SER A 25 -8.03 11.62 2.29
N GLY A 26 -8.17 10.43 1.68
CA GLY A 26 -7.15 9.81 0.86
C GLY A 26 -5.95 9.20 1.62
N ARG A 27 -5.96 9.19 2.97
CA ARG A 27 -4.88 8.63 3.78
C ARG A 27 -4.83 7.10 3.72
N TYR A 28 -5.94 6.44 3.42
CA TYR A 28 -6.03 4.98 3.48
C TYR A 28 -5.68 4.35 2.13
N GLY A 29 -4.67 3.49 2.14
CA GLY A 29 -4.36 2.60 1.02
C GLY A 29 -5.05 1.24 1.18
N VAL A 30 -4.77 0.33 0.25
CA VAL A 30 -5.35 -1.04 0.17
C VAL A 30 -5.46 -1.73 1.53
N ARG A 31 -4.38 -1.72 2.34
CA ARG A 31 -4.36 -2.41 3.64
C ARG A 31 -5.39 -1.83 4.62
N LYS A 32 -5.47 -0.50 4.73
CA LYS A 32 -6.34 0.18 5.69
C LYS A 32 -7.79 0.13 5.25
N VAL A 33 -8.06 0.29 3.95
CA VAL A 33 -9.41 0.13 3.38
C VAL A 33 -9.90 -1.30 3.60
N TRP A 34 -9.08 -2.31 3.33
CA TRP A 34 -9.45 -3.71 3.57
C TRP A 34 -9.74 -4.01 5.04
N GLN A 35 -8.92 -3.48 5.96
CA GLN A 35 -9.17 -3.63 7.40
C GLN A 35 -10.47 -2.96 7.84
N GLN A 36 -10.79 -1.79 7.28
CA GLN A 36 -12.03 -1.08 7.57
C GLN A 36 -13.25 -1.83 7.04
N LEU A 37 -13.21 -2.33 5.80
CA LEU A 37 -14.25 -3.18 5.23
C LEU A 37 -14.48 -4.44 6.07
N LYS A 38 -13.40 -5.07 6.57
CA LYS A 38 -13.52 -6.23 7.46
C LYS A 38 -14.19 -5.89 8.79
N ARG A 39 -13.93 -4.69 9.36
CA ARG A 39 -14.58 -4.21 10.59
C ARG A 39 -16.06 -3.94 10.40
N GLU A 40 -16.46 -3.52 9.21
CA GLU A 40 -17.85 -3.29 8.82
C GLU A 40 -18.58 -4.59 8.41
N GLY A 41 -17.93 -5.75 8.49
CA GLY A 41 -18.53 -7.07 8.23
C GLY A 41 -18.45 -7.56 6.78
N TYR A 42 -17.74 -6.84 5.90
CA TYR A 42 -17.59 -7.26 4.51
C TYR A 42 -16.58 -8.40 4.35
N VAL A 43 -16.99 -9.49 3.71
CA VAL A 43 -16.13 -10.63 3.36
C VAL A 43 -15.51 -10.40 1.98
N ILE A 44 -14.45 -9.57 1.93
CA ILE A 44 -13.76 -9.21 0.69
C ILE A 44 -12.29 -9.60 0.79
N ALA A 45 -11.78 -10.27 -0.24
CA ALA A 45 -10.37 -10.59 -0.35
C ALA A 45 -9.53 -9.32 -0.57
N ARG A 46 -8.36 -9.24 0.07
CA ARG A 46 -7.43 -8.11 -0.07
C ARG A 46 -7.05 -7.83 -1.53
N CYS A 47 -6.90 -8.88 -2.35
CA CYS A 47 -6.60 -8.76 -3.78
C CYS A 47 -7.74 -8.09 -4.57
N THR A 48 -9.00 -8.33 -4.18
CA THR A 48 -10.17 -7.65 -4.75
C THR A 48 -10.14 -6.16 -4.43
N VAL A 49 -9.84 -5.79 -3.18
CA VAL A 49 -9.70 -4.38 -2.78
C VAL A 49 -8.59 -3.71 -3.59
N ALA A 50 -7.42 -4.34 -3.71
CA ALA A 50 -6.30 -3.81 -4.49
C ALA A 50 -6.68 -3.56 -5.95
N ARG A 51 -7.30 -4.56 -6.59
CA ARG A 51 -7.77 -4.48 -7.97
C ARG A 51 -8.82 -3.38 -8.16
N LEU A 52 -9.79 -3.26 -7.26
CA LEU A 52 -10.82 -2.23 -7.35
C LEU A 52 -10.26 -0.82 -7.11
N MET A 53 -9.34 -0.65 -6.15
CA MET A 53 -8.65 0.61 -5.95
C MET A 53 -7.83 1.03 -7.18
N GLN A 54 -7.17 0.08 -7.85
CA GLN A 54 -6.46 0.35 -9.11
C GLN A 54 -7.41 0.74 -10.24
N LYS A 55 -8.55 0.05 -10.39
CA LYS A 55 -9.58 0.40 -11.39
C LYS A 55 -10.21 1.78 -11.16
N LEU A 56 -10.28 2.22 -9.90
CA LEU A 56 -10.81 3.53 -9.51
C LEU A 56 -9.74 4.64 -9.50
N ASP A 57 -8.49 4.30 -9.82
CA ASP A 57 -7.33 5.21 -9.78
C ASP A 57 -7.15 5.93 -8.43
N ILE A 58 -7.42 5.22 -7.33
CA ILE A 58 -7.27 5.74 -5.96
C ILE A 58 -6.11 5.07 -5.24
N GLN A 59 -5.28 5.90 -4.60
CA GLN A 59 -4.13 5.46 -3.83
C GLN A 59 -4.17 6.05 -2.43
N GLY A 60 -3.62 5.32 -1.46
CA GLY A 60 -3.39 5.86 -0.12
C GLY A 60 -2.07 6.63 -0.03
N VAL A 61 -2.02 7.60 0.88
CA VAL A 61 -0.78 8.33 1.17
C VAL A 61 0.34 7.39 1.63
N TRP A 62 1.48 7.44 0.94
CA TRP A 62 2.73 6.83 1.38
C TRP A 62 3.62 7.87 2.06
N ARG A 63 3.81 7.74 3.39
CA ARG A 63 4.66 8.65 4.20
C ARG A 63 6.05 8.06 4.43
N GLY A 64 6.71 7.61 3.37
CA GLY A 64 8.05 7.04 3.44
C GLY A 64 9.04 7.81 2.61
N LYS A 65 9.73 8.80 3.20
CA LYS A 65 11.12 9.02 2.80
C LYS A 65 11.93 8.01 3.60
N ASN A 66 12.64 7.10 2.91
CA ASN A 66 13.73 6.37 3.57
C ASN A 66 14.65 7.43 4.19
N LYS A 67 15.04 7.28 5.46
CA LYS A 67 16.19 8.02 5.98
C LYS A 67 17.34 7.65 5.04
N GLN A 68 17.83 8.61 4.24
CA GLN A 68 19.11 8.41 3.59
C GLN A 68 20.13 8.31 4.72
N THR A 69 20.55 7.10 5.02
CA THR A 69 21.72 6.88 5.87
C THR A 69 22.93 7.45 5.13
N THR A 70 23.86 8.04 5.88
CA THR A 70 25.13 8.58 5.36
C THR A 70 25.73 7.63 4.33
N ARG A 71 25.88 8.08 3.08
CA ARG A 71 26.68 7.37 2.08
C ARG A 71 28.13 7.42 2.55
N SER A 72 28.77 6.26 2.74
CA SER A 72 30.19 6.21 3.11
C SER A 72 30.99 7.02 2.08
N ARG A 73 31.68 8.07 2.52
CA ARG A 73 32.65 8.78 1.69
C ARG A 73 33.95 7.98 1.71
N ASP A 74 34.46 7.67 0.53
CA ASP A 74 35.69 6.89 0.36
C ASP A 74 36.95 7.67 0.80
N ASP A 75 36.83 8.99 0.89
CA ASP A 75 37.89 9.92 1.32
C ASP A 75 38.11 9.98 2.84
N GLN A 76 37.36 9.19 3.62
CA GLN A 76 37.54 9.13 5.07
C GLN A 76 38.53 8.02 5.43
N LYS A 77 39.56 8.37 6.21
CA LYS A 77 40.54 7.41 6.74
C LYS A 77 39.80 6.33 7.54
N ARG A 78 39.76 5.11 7.01
CA ARG A 78 39.19 3.95 7.70
C ARG A 78 40.14 3.50 8.81
N ALA A 79 39.60 2.90 9.86
CA ALA A 79 40.43 2.24 10.86
C ALA A 79 41.20 1.08 10.22
N ASP A 80 42.46 0.89 10.61
CA ASP A 80 43.29 -0.18 10.07
C ASP A 80 42.74 -1.55 10.45
N ASP A 81 42.62 -2.44 9.47
CA ASP A 81 42.21 -3.83 9.72
C ASP A 81 43.40 -4.65 10.24
N LEU A 82 43.52 -4.72 11.56
CA LEU A 82 44.56 -5.49 12.24
C LEU A 82 44.38 -7.02 12.08
N VAL A 83 43.24 -7.48 11.55
CA VAL A 83 42.88 -8.90 11.43
C VAL A 83 43.06 -9.42 9.99
N LYS A 84 43.45 -8.56 9.04
CA LYS A 84 43.72 -8.91 7.63
C LYS A 84 42.60 -9.73 6.98
N ARG A 85 41.36 -9.28 7.12
CA ARG A 85 40.17 -9.92 6.55
C ARG A 85 40.05 -9.56 5.07
N ASN A 86 39.60 -10.53 4.26
CA ASN A 86 39.23 -10.29 2.87
C ASN A 86 37.76 -9.82 2.85
N PHE A 87 37.54 -8.52 2.66
CA PHE A 87 36.21 -7.90 2.58
C PHE A 87 35.70 -7.79 1.15
#